data_AF-A0A3R5YMQ6-F1
#
_entry.id   AF-A0A3R5YMQ6-F1
#
_cell.length_a   1.000
_cell.length_b   1.000
_cell.length_c   1.000
_cell.angle_alpha   90.00
_cell.angle_beta   90.00
_cell.angle_gamma   90.00
#
_symmetry.space_group_name_H-M   'P 1'
#
loop_
_entity.id
_entity.type
_entity.pdbx_description
1 polymer ?
#
loop_
_entity_poly.entity_id
_entity_poly.type
_entity_poly.pdbx_seq_one_letter_code
_entity_poly.pdbx_strand_id
1 'polypeptide(L)'
;MDAYFSPRNIDMDCNMISNLLCPYEKKIKEDMSKGNHRKAFETFLEILESLSYHFVKDEHFCYFDDMYCPDYSCSDILKSIIAEIKSGKVAIEDVAYLDAGMSKIAQLESYEDYGSPFCVMDWERYKG
;
A
#
# COMPACT_ATOMS: atom_id res chain seq x y z
N MET A 1 -9.96 -0.27 12.42
CA MET A 1 -8.99 -1.21 11.80
C MET A 1 -7.87 -1.49 12.82
N ASP A 2 -8.20 -1.57 14.11
CA ASP A 2 -7.22 -1.44 15.21
C ASP A 2 -6.79 -2.77 15.85
N ALA A 3 -7.34 -3.91 15.40
CA ALA A 3 -7.02 -5.22 15.97
C ALA A 3 -5.76 -5.87 15.37
N TYR A 4 -5.21 -5.29 14.30
CA TYR A 4 -4.14 -5.90 13.49
C TYR A 4 -2.74 -5.51 13.95
N PHE A 5 -2.62 -4.35 14.60
CA PHE A 5 -1.37 -3.77 15.03
C PHE A 5 -1.31 -3.83 16.56
N SER A 6 -0.88 -5.00 17.04
CA SER A 6 -0.62 -5.27 18.45
C SER A 6 0.89 -5.51 18.59
N PRO A 7 1.53 -5.14 19.71
CA PRO A 7 2.92 -5.53 19.98
C PRO A 7 3.16 -7.05 19.91
N ARG A 8 2.09 -7.85 19.96
CA ARG A 8 2.10 -9.30 19.81
C ARG A 8 2.23 -9.78 18.35
N ASN A 9 2.04 -8.89 17.38
CA ASN A 9 2.05 -9.18 15.94
C ASN A 9 3.31 -8.63 15.25
N ILE A 10 4.23 -8.03 16.01
CA ILE A 10 5.55 -7.59 15.56
C ILE A 10 6.49 -8.80 15.67
N ASP A 11 6.44 -9.69 14.67
CA ASP A 11 7.51 -10.67 14.44
C ASP A 11 8.69 -9.99 13.70
N MET A 12 9.85 -10.65 13.65
CA MET A 12 11.12 -10.07 13.17
C MET A 12 11.01 -9.37 11.80
N ASP A 13 10.11 -9.83 10.91
CA ASP A 13 9.94 -9.28 9.55
C ASP A 13 8.51 -8.74 9.31
N CYS A 14 7.66 -8.68 10.33
CA CYS A 14 6.24 -8.35 10.23
C CYS A 14 5.45 -9.28 9.26
N ASN A 15 5.80 -10.57 9.23
CA ASN A 15 5.12 -11.60 8.43
C ASN A 15 3.63 -11.71 8.78
N MET A 16 3.26 -11.50 10.04
CA MET A 16 1.85 -11.46 10.44
C MET A 16 1.06 -10.33 9.76
N ILE A 17 1.65 -9.13 9.64
CA ILE A 17 1.03 -8.01 8.94
C ILE A 17 0.88 -8.32 7.45
N SER A 18 1.92 -8.88 6.82
CA SER A 18 1.85 -9.30 5.41
C SER A 18 0.78 -10.37 5.16
N ASN A 19 0.67 -11.37 6.04
CA ASN A 19 -0.40 -12.37 5.97
C ASN A 19 -1.79 -11.76 6.07
N LEU A 20 -1.95 -10.70 6.86
CA LEU A 20 -3.21 -9.96 6.99
C LEU A 20 -3.54 -9.11 5.75
N LEU A 21 -2.55 -8.77 4.92
CA LEU A 21 -2.76 -8.08 3.64
C LEU A 21 -3.25 -9.03 2.53
N CYS A 22 -2.94 -10.33 2.59
CA CYS A 22 -3.30 -11.30 1.56
C CYS A 22 -4.81 -11.34 1.19
N PRO A 23 -5.75 -11.30 2.14
CA PRO A 23 -7.18 -11.18 1.82
C PRO A 23 -7.52 -9.90 1.07
N TYR A 24 -6.87 -8.78 1.41
CA TYR A 24 -7.09 -7.50 0.76
C TYR A 24 -6.50 -7.46 -0.65
N GLU A 25 -5.30 -8.03 -0.86
CA GLU A 25 -4.73 -8.18 -2.20
C GLU A 25 -5.68 -8.93 -3.13
N LYS A 26 -6.25 -10.05 -2.66
CA LYS A 26 -7.24 -10.82 -3.41
C LYS A 26 -8.48 -9.98 -3.72
N LYS A 27 -9.02 -9.27 -2.72
CA LYS A 27 -10.17 -8.38 -2.88
C LYS A 27 -9.91 -7.27 -3.90
N ILE A 28 -8.75 -6.62 -3.86
CA ILE A 28 -8.34 -5.57 -4.80
C ILE A 28 -8.28 -6.15 -6.22
N LYS A 29 -7.63 -7.30 -6.41
CA LYS A 29 -7.56 -7.99 -7.71
C LYS A 29 -8.94 -8.39 -8.23
N GLU A 30 -9.83 -8.87 -7.37
CA GLU A 30 -11.21 -9.20 -7.73
C GLU A 30 -12.01 -7.96 -8.13
N ASP A 31 -11.92 -6.87 -7.37
CA ASP A 31 -12.61 -5.61 -7.68
C ASP A 31 -12.10 -5.04 -9.02
N MET A 32 -10.79 -5.06 -9.28
CA MET A 32 -10.24 -4.67 -10.58
C MET A 32 -10.77 -5.56 -11.72
N SER A 33 -10.84 -6.88 -11.53
CA SER A 33 -11.33 -7.81 -12.57
C SER A 33 -12.80 -7.58 -12.95
N LYS A 34 -13.57 -6.98 -12.04
CA LYS A 34 -14.99 -6.60 -12.23
C LYS A 34 -15.17 -5.19 -12.79
N GLY A 35 -14.08 -4.45 -13.04
CA GLY A 35 -14.11 -3.05 -13.45
C GLY A 35 -14.39 -2.06 -12.31
N ASN A 36 -14.34 -2.51 -11.05
CA ASN A 36 -14.55 -1.66 -9.88
C ASN A 36 -13.23 -0.96 -9.47
N HIS A 37 -12.57 -0.27 -10.41
CA HIS A 37 -11.22 0.29 -10.21
C HIS A 37 -11.17 1.30 -9.06
N ARG A 38 -12.11 2.25 -9.00
CA ARG A 38 -12.24 3.20 -7.88
C ARG A 38 -12.18 2.51 -6.51
N LYS A 39 -13.01 1.50 -6.32
CA LYS A 39 -13.13 0.76 -5.06
C LYS A 39 -11.86 -0.04 -4.73
N ALA A 40 -11.22 -0.60 -5.76
CA ALA A 40 -9.94 -1.27 -5.61
C ALA A 40 -8.86 -0.29 -5.14
N PHE A 41 -8.82 0.93 -5.71
CA PHE A 41 -7.87 1.97 -5.34
C PHE A 41 -8.16 2.56 -3.96
N GLU A 42 -9.43 2.77 -3.59
CA GLU A 42 -9.84 3.14 -2.23
C GLU A 42 -9.30 2.14 -1.21
N THR A 43 -9.54 0.84 -1.43
CA THR A 43 -9.07 -0.22 -0.53
C THR A 43 -7.53 -0.23 -0.43
N PHE A 44 -6.82 -0.01 -1.54
CA PHE A 44 -5.37 0.05 -1.55
C PHE A 44 -4.85 1.27 -0.75
N LEU A 45 -5.42 2.45 -0.95
CA LEU A 45 -5.02 3.66 -0.22
C LEU A 45 -5.32 3.57 1.28
N GLU A 46 -6.44 2.98 1.69
CA GLU A 46 -6.76 2.70 3.10
C GLU A 46 -5.69 1.81 3.76
N ILE A 47 -5.18 0.81 3.03
CA ILE A 47 -4.09 -0.04 3.50
C ILE A 47 -2.81 0.77 3.68
N LEU A 48 -2.43 1.58 2.69
CA LEU A 48 -1.21 2.39 2.78
C LEU A 48 -1.29 3.39 3.94
N GLU A 49 -2.42 4.05 4.12
CA GLU A 49 -2.65 4.99 5.22
C GLU A 49 -2.54 4.29 6.58
N SER A 50 -3.18 3.12 6.71
CA SER A 50 -3.09 2.32 7.94
C SER A 50 -1.67 1.84 8.22
N LEU A 51 -0.94 1.37 7.20
CA LEU A 51 0.45 0.92 7.35
C LEU A 51 1.36 2.08 7.74
N SER A 52 1.22 3.23 7.07
CA SER A 52 2.00 4.45 7.35
C SER A 52 1.81 4.91 8.79
N TYR A 53 0.57 4.95 9.26
CA TYR A 53 0.25 5.32 10.65
C TYR A 53 0.88 4.36 11.67
N HIS A 54 0.75 3.05 11.45
CA HIS A 54 1.26 2.04 12.38
C HIS A 54 2.78 1.86 12.30
N PHE A 55 3.38 2.13 11.14
CA PHE A 55 4.83 2.15 10.99
C PHE A 55 5.50 3.13 11.95
N VAL A 56 4.96 4.35 12.08
CA VAL A 56 5.45 5.34 13.03
C VAL A 56 5.00 5.03 14.45
N LYS A 57 3.69 4.83 14.64
CA LYS A 57 3.10 4.68 15.97
C LYS A 57 3.66 3.50 16.76
N ASP A 58 3.89 2.38 16.09
CA ASP A 58 4.38 1.16 16.71
C ASP A 58 5.92 1.04 16.60
N GLU A 59 6.58 2.15 16.25
CA GLU A 59 8.04 2.30 16.15
C GLU A 59 8.69 1.23 15.26
N HIS A 60 7.99 0.82 14.20
CA HIS A 60 8.51 -0.19 13.27
C HIS A 60 9.86 0.22 12.69
N PHE A 61 10.09 1.52 12.49
CA PHE A 61 11.38 2.07 12.06
C PHE A 61 12.58 1.69 12.95
N CYS A 62 12.39 1.36 14.24
CA CYS A 62 13.46 0.88 15.12
C CYS A 62 13.97 -0.52 14.77
N TYR A 63 13.23 -1.25 13.92
CA TYR A 63 13.48 -2.65 13.59
C TYR A 63 13.83 -2.86 12.12
N PHE A 64 13.81 -1.81 11.27
CA PHE A 64 13.98 -1.94 9.83
C PHE A 64 15.40 -1.65 9.31
N ASP A 65 16.02 -2.72 8.87
CA ASP A 65 17.17 -2.81 7.96
C ASP A 65 16.67 -3.70 6.80
N ASP A 66 15.94 -3.17 5.82
CA ASP A 66 15.68 -3.83 4.52
C ASP A 66 14.57 -4.93 4.38
N MET A 67 14.03 -5.56 5.44
CA MET A 67 13.05 -6.67 5.34
C MET A 67 11.60 -6.36 5.78
N TYR A 68 11.03 -5.19 5.46
CA TYR A 68 9.61 -4.94 5.77
C TYR A 68 8.67 -5.68 4.82
N CYS A 69 8.23 -6.89 5.19
CA CYS A 69 7.34 -7.71 4.38
C CYS A 69 6.07 -6.98 3.85
N PRO A 70 5.39 -6.12 4.63
CA PRO A 70 4.25 -5.33 4.15
C PRO A 70 4.55 -4.46 2.92
N ASP A 71 5.76 -3.90 2.79
CA ASP A 71 6.12 -3.06 1.65
C ASP A 71 6.19 -3.87 0.36
N TYR A 72 6.72 -5.09 0.41
CA TYR A 72 6.73 -6.00 -0.74
C TYR A 72 5.31 -6.36 -1.18
N SER A 73 4.40 -6.63 -0.25
CA SER A 73 2.98 -6.88 -0.55
C SER A 73 2.33 -5.66 -1.22
N CYS A 74 2.60 -4.45 -0.72
CA CYS A 74 2.07 -3.22 -1.31
C CYS A 74 2.63 -2.96 -2.71
N SER A 75 3.93 -3.21 -2.94
CA SER A 75 4.53 -3.10 -4.27
C SER A 75 3.94 -4.11 -5.26
N ASP A 76 3.63 -5.34 -4.85
CA ASP A 76 2.99 -6.33 -5.74
C ASP A 76 1.53 -6.00 -6.07
N ILE A 77 0.79 -5.43 -5.11
CA ILE A 77 -0.53 -4.85 -5.37
C ILE A 77 -0.41 -3.70 -6.37
N LEU A 78 0.53 -2.77 -6.16
CA LEU A 78 0.74 -1.63 -7.06
C LEU A 78 1.14 -2.07 -8.47
N LYS A 79 2.00 -3.07 -8.63
CA LYS A 79 2.34 -3.64 -9.95
C LYS A 79 1.08 -4.15 -10.67
N SER A 80 0.17 -4.78 -9.95
CA SER A 80 -1.10 -5.26 -10.51
C SER A 80 -1.99 -4.09 -10.95
N ILE A 81 -2.05 -3.02 -10.14
CA ILE A 81 -2.77 -1.78 -10.48
C ILE A 81 -2.18 -1.12 -11.74
N ILE A 82 -0.84 -0.97 -11.80
CA ILE A 82 -0.16 -0.39 -12.97
C ILE A 82 -0.41 -1.21 -14.23
N ALA A 83 -0.41 -2.54 -14.13
CA ALA A 83 -0.74 -3.42 -15.27
C ALA A 83 -2.18 -3.20 -15.76
N GLU A 84 -3.13 -3.04 -14.85
CA GLU A 84 -4.52 -2.74 -15.18
C GLU A 84 -4.66 -1.36 -15.85
N ILE A 85 -3.97 -0.33 -15.33
CA ILE A 85 -3.94 1.01 -15.94
C ILE A 85 -3.36 0.94 -17.36
N LYS A 86 -2.22 0.26 -17.54
CA LYS A 86 -1.58 0.08 -18.86
C LYS A 86 -2.43 -0.69 -19.86
N SER A 87 -3.39 -1.49 -19.40
CA SER A 87 -4.35 -2.17 -20.27
C SER A 87 -5.39 -1.23 -20.91
N GLY A 88 -5.46 0.03 -20.46
CA GLY A 88 -6.38 1.04 -20.98
C GLY A 88 -7.82 0.90 -20.48
N LYS A 89 -8.06 0.02 -19.49
CA LYS A 89 -9.39 -0.25 -18.93
C LYS A 89 -9.79 0.71 -17.80
N VAL A 90 -8.81 1.40 -17.20
CA VAL A 90 -9.01 2.26 -16.03
C VAL A 90 -9.38 3.66 -16.49
N ALA A 91 -10.44 4.23 -15.92
CA ALA A 91 -10.86 5.59 -16.19
C ALA A 91 -9.80 6.61 -15.74
N ILE A 92 -9.63 7.71 -16.50
CA ILE A 92 -8.64 8.74 -16.19
C ILE A 92 -8.90 9.36 -14.82
N GLU A 93 -10.18 9.49 -14.44
CA GLU A 93 -10.60 10.02 -13.14
C GLU A 93 -10.19 9.10 -11.98
N ASP A 94 -10.14 7.78 -12.22
CA ASP A 94 -9.68 6.80 -11.23
C ASP A 94 -8.16 6.82 -11.10
N VAL A 95 -7.43 7.03 -12.20
CA VAL A 95 -5.97 7.23 -12.17
C VAL A 95 -5.64 8.51 -11.41
N ALA A 96 -6.34 9.62 -11.66
CA ALA A 96 -6.14 10.89 -10.96
C ALA A 96 -6.46 10.77 -9.45
N TYR A 97 -7.46 9.94 -9.10
CA TYR A 97 -7.76 9.66 -7.69
C TYR A 97 -6.65 8.88 -7.00
N LEU A 98 -6.14 7.83 -7.64
CA LEU A 98 -5.01 7.08 -7.13
C LEU A 98 -3.80 8.01 -6.93
N ASP A 99 -3.52 8.87 -7.91
CA ASP A 99 -2.42 9.82 -7.84
C ASP A 99 -2.52 10.79 -6.66
N ALA A 100 -3.70 11.38 -6.46
CA ALA A 100 -3.97 12.25 -5.33
C ALA A 100 -3.84 11.51 -3.98
N GLY A 101 -4.24 10.23 -3.93
CA GLY A 101 -4.06 9.37 -2.77
C GLY A 101 -2.59 9.10 -2.46
N MET A 102 -1.82 8.67 -3.46
CA MET A 102 -0.38 8.43 -3.31
C MET A 102 0.37 9.69 -2.89
N SER A 103 -0.02 10.86 -3.43
CA SER A 103 0.53 12.16 -3.03
C SER A 103 0.27 12.50 -1.55
N LYS A 104 -0.86 12.06 -0.99
CA LYS A 104 -1.12 12.21 0.46
C LYS A 104 -0.26 11.28 1.28
N ILE A 105 -0.10 10.01 0.87
CA ILE A 105 0.78 9.06 1.55
C ILE A 105 2.23 9.57 1.55
N ALA A 106 2.67 10.19 0.46
CA ALA A 106 4.00 10.79 0.34
C ALA A 106 4.27 11.97 1.30
N GLN A 107 3.22 12.53 1.92
CA GLN A 107 3.31 13.60 2.92
C GLN A 107 3.19 13.08 4.36
N LEU A 108 3.07 11.76 4.56
CA LEU A 108 3.05 11.17 5.90
C LEU A 108 4.48 11.00 6.42
N GLU A 109 4.65 11.17 7.73
CA GLU A 109 5.93 11.02 8.45
C GLU A 109 6.64 9.70 8.11
N SER A 110 5.90 8.59 7.98
CA SER A 110 6.47 7.31 7.59
C SER A 110 7.23 7.37 6.26
N TYR A 111 6.76 8.17 5.31
CA TYR A 111 7.40 8.31 4.02
C TYR A 111 8.43 9.43 4.00
N GLU A 112 8.12 10.59 4.56
CA GLU A 112 9.04 11.74 4.58
C GLU A 112 10.34 11.43 5.33
N ASP A 113 10.24 10.77 6.49
CA ASP A 113 11.39 10.54 7.36
C ASP A 113 12.04 9.16 7.15
N TYR A 114 11.27 8.18 6.64
CA TYR A 114 11.73 6.78 6.53
C TYR A 114 11.53 6.13 5.16
N GLY A 115 10.86 6.80 4.22
CA GLY A 115 10.62 6.29 2.87
C GLY A 115 9.59 5.16 2.75
N SER A 116 8.85 4.82 3.82
CA SER A 116 7.84 3.76 3.82
C SER A 116 6.41 4.32 3.67
N PRO A 117 5.53 3.71 2.84
CA PRO A 117 5.77 2.49 2.07
C PRO A 117 6.51 2.74 0.75
N PHE A 118 7.46 1.84 0.41
CA PHE A 118 8.31 1.99 -0.80
C PHE A 118 7.53 2.09 -2.11
N CYS A 119 6.31 1.53 -2.17
CA CYS A 119 5.48 1.57 -3.37
C CYS A 119 5.11 3.00 -3.81
N VAL A 120 5.22 4.01 -2.92
CA VAL A 120 5.09 5.42 -3.31
C VAL A 120 6.14 5.82 -4.34
N MET A 121 7.40 5.42 -4.13
CA MET A 121 8.47 5.69 -5.09
C MET A 121 8.24 4.96 -6.43
N ASP A 122 7.74 3.73 -6.38
CA ASP A 122 7.42 2.96 -7.58
C ASP A 122 6.30 3.63 -8.42
N TRP A 123 5.33 4.26 -7.76
CA TRP A 123 4.29 5.05 -8.42
C TRP A 123 4.86 6.31 -9.09
N GLU A 124 5.71 7.07 -8.40
CA GLU A 124 6.35 8.25 -8.98
C GLU A 124 7.20 7.90 -10.20
N ARG A 125 7.93 6.78 -10.16
CA ARG A 125 8.69 6.25 -11.31
C ARG A 125 7.81 5.82 -12.49
N TYR A 126 6.57 5.41 -12.23
CA TYR A 126 5.63 5.06 -13.29
C TYR A 126 5.05 6.30 -13.98
N LYS A 127 4.83 7.39 -13.24
CA LYS A 127 4.27 8.64 -13.76
C LYS A 127 5.26 9.49 -14.56
N GLY A 128 6.54 9.46 -14.16
CA GLY A 128 7.64 10.20 -14.81
C GLY A 128 8.11 9.55 -16.11
#